data_AF-A0A1I3XGM4-F1
#
_entry.id   AF-A0A1I3XGM4-F1
#
_cell.length_a   1.000
_cell.length_b   1.000
_cell.length_c   1.000
_cell.angle_alpha   90.00
_cell.angle_beta   90.00
_cell.angle_gamma   90.00
#
_symmetry.space_group_name_H-M   'P 1'
#
loop_
_entity.id
_entity.type
_entity.pdbx_description
1 polymer ?
#
loop_
_entity_poly.entity_id
_entity_poly.type
_entity_poly.pdbx_seq_one_letter_code
_entity_poly.pdbx_strand_id
1 'polypeptide(L)'
;MRIDSLSPMMARNLLAALPKSVPSLASRLEEQVAAPPHPMPAPGTIAATSVQMLVAIAANNPIAERRRKQARDVERGIDALDRLHKELVAGTPDVGRLREIVQWSETVPTPADPQLAALMREIDVRVRVELAKLDIQV
;
A
#
# COMPACT_ATOMS: atom_id res chain seq x y z
N MET A 1 -23.88 -6.50 -20.37
CA MET A 1 -22.62 -6.55 -21.13
C MET A 1 -21.75 -7.63 -20.48
N ARG A 2 -21.68 -8.82 -21.08
CA ARG A 2 -20.92 -9.97 -20.57
C ARG A 2 -19.47 -9.81 -21.05
N ILE A 3 -18.50 -9.91 -20.14
CA ILE A 3 -17.07 -9.91 -20.49
C ILE A 3 -16.69 -11.33 -20.88
N ASP A 4 -16.48 -11.53 -22.18
CA ASP A 4 -15.97 -12.78 -22.73
C ASP A 4 -14.57 -13.08 -22.19
N SER A 5 -14.40 -14.34 -21.80
CA SER A 5 -13.18 -14.94 -21.28
C SER A 5 -12.03 -14.84 -22.28
N LEU A 6 -10.91 -14.24 -21.87
CA LEU A 6 -9.65 -14.26 -22.59
C LEU A 6 -9.25 -15.71 -22.94
N SER A 7 -9.10 -15.97 -24.24
CA SER A 7 -8.73 -17.26 -24.79
C SER A 7 -7.38 -17.77 -24.23
N PRO A 8 -7.26 -19.06 -23.85
CA PRO A 8 -6.05 -19.62 -23.22
C PRO A 8 -4.81 -19.59 -24.13
N MET A 9 -4.98 -19.32 -25.43
CA MET A 9 -3.87 -19.13 -26.38
C MET A 9 -3.18 -17.77 -26.23
N MET A 10 -3.91 -16.70 -25.88
CA MET A 10 -3.30 -15.37 -25.64
C MET A 10 -2.50 -15.32 -24.33
N ALA A 11 -2.95 -16.07 -23.31
CA ALA A 11 -2.20 -16.21 -22.05
C ALA A 11 -0.85 -16.93 -22.24
N ARG A 12 -0.75 -17.84 -23.22
CA ARG A 12 0.49 -18.58 -23.51
C ARG A 12 1.57 -17.68 -24.14
N ASN A 13 1.17 -16.72 -24.97
CA ASN A 13 2.11 -15.84 -25.67
C ASN A 13 2.74 -14.77 -24.76
N LEU A 14 2.07 -14.37 -23.67
CA LEU A 14 2.64 -13.47 -22.66
C LEU A 14 3.65 -14.17 -21.73
N LEU A 15 3.55 -15.49 -21.57
CA LEU A 15 4.50 -16.29 -20.77
C LEU A 15 5.83 -16.55 -21.52
N ALA A 16 5.84 -16.34 -22.85
CA ALA A 16 7.03 -16.48 -23.69
C ALA A 16 7.90 -15.19 -23.76
N ALA A 17 7.39 -14.06 -23.23
CA ALA A 17 8.10 -12.77 -23.22
C ALA A 17 8.78 -12.45 -21.87
N LEU A 18 8.89 -13.44 -20.97
CA LEU A 18 9.66 -13.29 -19.74
C LEU A 18 11.13 -13.64 -20.03
N PRO A 19 12.10 -12.74 -19.77
CA PRO A 19 13.51 -13.04 -20.01
C PRO A 19 13.96 -14.21 -19.12
N LYS A 20 14.10 -15.40 -19.72
CA LYS A 20 14.77 -16.55 -19.10
C LYS A 20 16.28 -16.34 -19.16
N SER A 21 16.83 -15.54 -18.25
CA SER A 21 18.26 -15.57 -17.95
C SER A 21 18.61 -14.85 -16.65
N VAL A 22 18.86 -15.62 -15.59
CA VAL A 22 19.91 -15.28 -14.63
C VAL A 22 20.73 -16.54 -14.30
N PRO A 23 21.58 -17.04 -15.20
CA PRO A 23 22.65 -17.96 -14.84
C PRO A 23 23.90 -17.14 -14.57
N SER A 24 23.98 -16.45 -13.43
CA SER A 24 25.22 -15.74 -13.07
C SER A 24 25.51 -15.71 -11.56
N LEU A 25 24.79 -16.50 -10.76
CA LEU A 25 25.22 -16.79 -9.39
C LEU A 25 25.84 -18.18 -9.26
N ALA A 26 25.32 -19.18 -9.97
CA ALA A 26 25.83 -20.55 -9.93
C ALA A 26 27.19 -20.70 -10.63
N SER A 27 27.40 -20.04 -11.79
CA SER A 27 28.67 -20.16 -12.55
C SER A 27 29.88 -19.54 -11.83
N ARG A 28 29.67 -18.72 -10.80
CA ARG A 28 30.76 -18.09 -10.04
C ARG A 28 31.33 -19.00 -8.95
N LEU A 29 30.66 -20.11 -8.62
CA LEU A 29 31.12 -21.07 -7.62
C LEU A 29 31.99 -22.17 -8.22
N GLU A 30 32.01 -22.36 -9.53
CA GLU A 30 32.78 -23.43 -10.19
C GLU A 30 34.09 -22.96 -10.85
N GLU A 31 34.20 -21.69 -11.24
CA GLU A 31 35.42 -21.13 -11.86
C GLU A 31 36.41 -20.60 -10.80
N GLN A 32 36.82 -21.45 -9.86
CA GLN A 32 37.88 -21.10 -8.92
C GLN A 32 38.83 -22.29 -8.71
N VAL A 33 39.42 -22.75 -9.83
CA VAL A 33 40.58 -23.63 -9.84
C VAL A 33 41.80 -22.86 -10.36
N ALA A 34 42.79 -22.74 -9.46
CA ALA A 34 44.20 -22.42 -9.67
C ALA A 34 44.62 -20.96 -9.97
N ALA A 35 44.90 -20.21 -8.91
CA ALA A 35 45.81 -19.05 -8.88
C ALA A 35 46.66 -19.10 -7.58
N PRO A 36 47.90 -18.58 -7.56
CA PRO A 36 48.90 -18.80 -6.48
C PRO A 36 48.44 -18.28 -5.11
N PRO A 37 49.03 -18.75 -3.99
CA PRO A 37 48.51 -18.49 -2.65
C PRO A 37 48.61 -17.01 -2.30
N HIS A 38 47.47 -16.31 -2.41
CA HIS A 38 47.26 -15.07 -1.67
C HIS A 38 47.13 -15.41 -0.18
N PRO A 39 47.75 -14.64 0.73
CA PRO A 39 47.54 -14.84 2.16
C PRO A 39 46.05 -14.75 2.47
N MET A 40 45.47 -15.86 2.94
CA MET A 40 44.08 -15.90 3.37
C MET A 40 43.92 -14.89 4.51
N PRO A 41 43.02 -13.88 4.39
CA PRO A 41 42.58 -13.19 5.57
C PRO A 41 41.92 -14.23 6.48
N ALA A 42 42.35 -14.28 7.74
CA ALA A 42 41.73 -15.11 8.77
C ALA A 42 40.20 -14.93 8.72
N PRO A 43 39.39 -15.96 9.03
CA PRO A 43 37.94 -15.83 9.12
C PRO A 43 37.64 -14.81 10.22
N GLY A 44 37.48 -13.55 9.81
CA GLY A 44 37.11 -12.47 10.69
C GLY A 44 35.75 -12.82 11.24
N THR A 45 35.67 -12.94 12.56
CA THR A 45 34.42 -13.04 13.30
C THR A 45 33.47 -11.99 12.73
N ILE A 46 32.45 -12.41 12.00
CA ILE A 46 31.38 -11.50 11.56
C ILE A 46 30.79 -11.00 12.86
N ALA A 47 31.13 -9.77 13.25
CA ALA A 47 30.74 -9.20 14.52
C ALA A 47 29.20 -9.29 14.61
N ALA A 48 28.67 -9.90 15.67
CA ALA A 48 27.22 -10.05 15.85
C ALA A 48 26.47 -8.71 15.70
N THR A 49 27.17 -7.60 15.95
CA THR A 49 26.74 -6.22 15.71
C THR A 49 26.35 -5.93 14.25
N SER A 50 27.04 -6.49 13.24
CA SER A 50 26.74 -6.21 11.83
C SER A 50 25.44 -6.88 11.37
N VAL A 51 25.19 -8.12 11.82
CA VAL A 51 23.93 -8.83 11.56
C VAL A 51 22.77 -8.16 12.28
N GLN A 52 22.95 -7.79 13.55
CA GLN A 52 21.94 -7.04 14.31
C GLN A 52 21.62 -5.68 13.65
N MET A 53 22.61 -4.99 13.08
CA MET A 53 22.38 -3.74 12.35
C MET A 53 21.61 -3.96 11.05
N LEU A 54 21.94 -5.00 10.27
CA LEU A 54 21.20 -5.33 9.06
C LEU A 54 19.74 -5.73 9.36
N VAL A 55 19.52 -6.47 10.46
CA VAL A 55 18.17 -6.76 10.96
C VAL A 55 17.45 -5.49 11.39
N ALA A 56 18.12 -4.54 12.06
CA ALA A 56 17.53 -3.26 12.43
C ALA A 56 17.15 -2.41 11.20
N ILE A 57 17.99 -2.37 10.16
CA ILE A 57 17.63 -1.72 8.87
C ILE A 57 16.44 -2.42 8.23
N ALA A 58 16.46 -3.76 8.16
CA ALA A 58 15.39 -4.53 7.52
C ALA A 58 14.06 -4.40 8.26
N ALA A 59 14.09 -4.32 9.60
CA ALA A 59 12.92 -4.05 10.43
C ALA A 59 12.37 -2.63 10.18
N ASN A 60 13.24 -1.65 9.93
CA ASN A 60 12.87 -0.28 9.61
C ASN A 60 12.61 -0.08 8.11
N ASN A 61 11.62 -0.79 7.54
CA ASN A 61 11.22 -0.62 6.14
C ASN A 61 10.21 0.54 5.99
N PRO A 62 10.62 1.75 5.55
CA PRO A 62 9.75 2.92 5.51
C PRO A 62 8.63 2.81 4.48
N ILE A 63 8.78 1.97 3.44
CA ILE A 63 7.75 1.76 2.42
C ILE A 63 6.62 0.91 3.01
N ALA A 64 6.97 -0.17 3.71
CA ALA A 64 6.01 -1.02 4.40
C ALA A 64 5.24 -0.23 5.46
N GLU A 65 5.92 0.61 6.23
CA GLU A 65 5.28 1.42 7.27
C GLU A 65 4.34 2.49 6.68
N ARG A 66 4.74 3.18 5.60
CA ARG A 66 3.84 4.10 4.89
C ARG A 66 2.59 3.39 4.37
N ARG A 67 2.73 2.20 3.80
CA ARG A 67 1.59 1.40 3.33
C ARG A 67 0.65 1.00 4.47
N ARG A 68 1.20 0.57 5.62
CA ARG A 68 0.39 0.26 6.81
C ARG A 68 -0.37 1.48 7.31
N LYS A 69 0.30 2.64 7.37
CA LYS A 69 -0.35 3.89 7.77
C LYS A 69 -1.52 4.25 6.84
N GLN A 70 -1.29 4.21 5.53
CA GLN A 70 -2.34 4.44 4.53
C GLN A 70 -3.52 3.47 4.68
N ALA A 71 -3.25 2.18 4.91
CA ALA A 71 -4.31 1.20 5.13
C ALA A 71 -5.14 1.54 6.37
N ARG A 72 -4.50 1.91 7.48
CA ARG A 72 -5.19 2.33 8.71
C ARG A 72 -6.00 3.62 8.53
N ASP A 73 -5.46 4.58 7.79
CA ASP A 73 -6.14 5.85 7.51
C ASP A 73 -7.41 5.62 6.67
N VAL A 74 -7.36 4.69 5.70
CA VAL A 74 -8.53 4.30 4.90
C VAL A 74 -9.55 3.51 5.73
N GLU A 75 -9.09 2.54 6.52
CA GLU A 75 -9.95 1.74 7.41
C GLU A 75 -10.73 2.64 8.37
N ARG A 76 -10.05 3.60 9.00
CA ARG A 76 -10.69 4.61 9.87
C ARG A 76 -11.79 5.40 9.15
N GLY A 77 -11.53 5.82 7.91
CA GLY A 77 -12.52 6.56 7.11
C GLY A 77 -13.75 5.73 6.79
N ILE A 78 -13.57 4.46 6.41
CA ILE A 78 -14.66 3.53 6.14
C ILE A 78 -15.49 3.27 7.40
N ASP A 79 -14.84 3.06 8.54
CA ASP A 79 -15.52 2.88 9.82
C ASP A 79 -16.33 4.13 10.21
N ALA A 80 -15.79 5.32 9.98
CA ALA A 80 -16.52 6.57 10.23
C ALA A 80 -17.76 6.69 9.33
N LEU A 81 -17.66 6.30 8.06
CA LEU A 81 -18.79 6.29 7.14
C LEU A 81 -19.87 5.26 7.54
N ASP A 82 -19.48 4.06 7.96
CA ASP A 82 -20.44 3.03 8.43
C ASP A 82 -21.19 3.49 9.68
N ARG A 83 -20.50 4.14 10.62
CA ARG A 83 -21.15 4.70 11.81
C ARG A 83 -22.06 5.88 11.47
N LEU A 84 -21.64 6.78 10.58
CA LEU A 84 -22.50 7.86 10.11
C LEU A 84 -23.76 7.30 9.43
N HIS A 85 -23.62 6.25 8.62
CA HIS A 85 -24.77 5.60 7.99
C HIS A 85 -25.80 5.11 9.02
N LYS A 86 -25.34 4.44 10.09
CA LYS A 86 -26.22 3.98 11.18
C LYS A 86 -26.95 5.14 11.86
N GLU A 87 -26.26 6.26 12.08
CA GLU A 87 -26.86 7.44 12.71
C GLU A 87 -27.85 8.17 11.80
N LEU A 88 -27.55 8.25 10.49
CA LEU A 88 -28.48 8.79 9.51
C LEU A 88 -29.75 7.95 9.42
N VAL A 89 -29.64 6.62 9.51
CA VAL A 89 -30.78 5.71 9.60
C VAL A 89 -31.57 5.93 10.91
N ALA A 90 -30.89 6.22 12.01
CA ALA A 90 -31.53 6.58 13.28
C ALA A 90 -32.13 8.00 13.29
N GLY A 91 -31.81 8.85 12.30
CA GLY A 91 -32.32 10.21 12.14
C GLY A 91 -31.59 11.29 12.94
N THR A 92 -30.53 10.93 13.68
CA THR A 92 -29.75 11.86 14.52
C THR A 92 -28.25 11.73 14.21
N PRO A 93 -27.76 12.29 13.09
CA PRO A 93 -26.34 12.25 12.75
C PRO A 93 -25.50 13.02 13.77
N ASP A 94 -24.38 12.45 14.20
CA ASP A 94 -23.43 13.14 15.07
C ASP A 94 -22.64 14.21 14.28
N VAL A 95 -22.70 15.45 14.76
CA VAL A 95 -21.96 16.59 14.21
C VAL A 95 -20.45 16.34 14.24
N GLY A 96 -19.95 15.73 15.32
CA GLY A 96 -18.52 15.44 15.48
C GLY A 96 -18.02 14.53 14.37
N ARG A 97 -18.80 13.49 14.07
CA ARG A 97 -18.52 12.55 12.98
C ARG A 97 -18.56 13.16 11.60
N LEU A 98 -19.55 14.02 11.32
CA LEU A 98 -19.61 14.73 10.05
C LEU A 98 -18.35 15.57 9.83
N ARG A 99 -17.87 16.29 10.86
CA ARG A 99 -16.61 17.04 10.79
C ARG A 99 -15.39 16.13 10.61
N GLU A 100 -15.34 14.98 11.30
CA GLU A 100 -14.27 14.00 11.14
C GLU A 100 -14.16 13.52 9.68
N ILE A 101 -15.30 13.28 9.03
CA ILE A 101 -15.34 12.82 7.64
C ILE A 101 -14.88 13.90 6.66
N VAL A 102 -15.25 15.18 6.88
CA VAL A 102 -14.71 16.31 6.08
C VAL A 102 -13.20 16.42 6.24
N GLN A 103 -12.70 16.37 7.47
CA GLN A 103 -11.26 16.45 7.71
C GLN A 103 -10.52 15.24 7.08
N TRP A 104 -11.13 14.06 7.13
CA TRP A 104 -10.59 12.88 6.48
C TRP A 104 -10.56 13.03 4.95
N SER A 105 -11.65 13.51 4.33
CA SER A 105 -11.72 13.71 2.87
C SER A 105 -10.65 14.69 2.37
N GLU A 106 -10.30 15.71 3.16
CA GLU A 106 -9.28 16.71 2.83
C GLU A 106 -7.84 16.20 3.00
N THR A 107 -7.62 15.19 3.85
CA THR A 107 -6.28 14.64 4.12
C THR A 107 -5.92 13.45 3.25
N VAL A 108 -6.92 12.75 2.71
CA VAL A 108 -6.71 11.58 1.85
C VAL A 108 -6.38 12.01 0.41
N PRO A 109 -5.31 11.47 -0.21
CA PRO A 109 -4.98 11.75 -1.60
C PRO A 109 -6.12 11.35 -2.53
N THR A 110 -6.38 12.17 -3.55
CA THR A 110 -7.37 11.85 -4.58
C THR A 110 -7.01 10.52 -5.28
N PRO A 111 -7.92 9.55 -5.34
CA PRO A 111 -7.69 8.28 -6.02
C PRO A 111 -7.43 8.46 -7.52
N ALA A 112 -6.57 7.61 -8.09
CA ALA A 112 -6.32 7.58 -9.53
C ALA A 112 -7.51 7.02 -10.33
N ASP A 113 -8.35 6.19 -9.69
CA ASP A 113 -9.59 5.72 -10.28
C ASP A 113 -10.61 6.88 -10.32
N PRO A 114 -11.05 7.30 -11.53
CA PRO A 114 -12.00 8.40 -11.67
C PRO A 114 -13.37 8.10 -11.04
N GLN A 115 -13.80 6.84 -10.98
CA GLN A 115 -15.09 6.49 -10.38
C GLN A 115 -15.03 6.69 -8.87
N LEU A 116 -14.00 6.16 -8.21
CA LEU A 116 -13.80 6.36 -6.78
C LEU A 116 -13.59 7.85 -6.43
N ALA A 117 -12.85 8.59 -7.24
CA ALA A 117 -12.67 10.02 -7.04
C ALA A 117 -14.01 10.80 -7.14
N ALA A 118 -14.90 10.40 -8.04
CA ALA A 118 -16.24 11.00 -8.15
C ALA A 118 -17.09 10.70 -6.91
N LEU A 119 -17.07 9.44 -6.44
CA LEU A 119 -17.77 9.05 -5.22
C LEU A 119 -17.28 9.81 -3.98
N MET A 120 -15.96 9.97 -3.82
CA MET A 120 -15.41 10.75 -2.72
C MET A 120 -15.87 12.21 -2.73
N ARG A 121 -15.96 12.84 -3.91
CA ARG A 121 -16.50 14.21 -4.04
C ARG A 121 -17.98 14.28 -3.68
N GLU A 122 -18.78 13.28 -4.09
CA GLU A 122 -20.19 13.23 -3.74
C GLU A 122 -20.40 13.09 -2.22
N ILE A 123 -19.62 12.23 -1.58
CA ILE A 123 -19.62 12.06 -0.11
C ILE A 123 -19.30 13.40 0.56
N ASP A 124 -18.24 14.09 0.13
CA ASP A 124 -17.83 15.37 0.70
C ASP A 124 -18.94 16.43 0.60
N VAL A 125 -19.53 16.60 -0.59
CA VAL A 125 -20.65 17.52 -0.79
C VAL A 125 -21.82 17.18 0.14
N ARG A 126 -22.18 15.91 0.25
CA ARG A 126 -23.31 15.50 1.08
C ARG A 126 -23.05 15.75 2.57
N VAL A 127 -21.85 15.46 3.06
CA VAL A 127 -21.48 15.71 4.46
C VAL A 127 -21.51 17.22 4.76
N ARG A 128 -20.99 18.07 3.86
CA ARG A 128 -21.09 19.53 3.99
C ARG A 128 -22.54 20.01 4.01
N VAL A 129 -23.41 19.44 3.18
CA VAL A 129 -24.85 19.75 3.19
C VAL A 129 -25.51 19.33 4.50
N GLU A 130 -25.19 18.14 5.04
CA GLU A 130 -25.72 17.71 6.34
C GLU A 130 -25.28 18.65 7.48
N LEU A 131 -24.03 19.14 7.45
CA LEU A 131 -23.58 20.15 8.41
C LEU A 131 -24.29 21.49 8.23
N ALA A 132 -24.51 21.93 6.99
CA ALA A 132 -25.24 23.16 6.71
C ALA A 132 -26.71 23.09 7.18
N LYS A 133 -27.36 21.92 7.11
CA LYS A 133 -28.71 21.72 7.69
C LYS A 133 -28.74 21.91 9.21
N LEU A 134 -27.61 21.72 9.88
CA LEU A 134 -27.44 21.92 11.32
C LEU A 134 -26.92 23.34 11.64
N ASP A 135 -26.88 24.24 10.66
CA ASP A 135 -26.36 25.61 10.74
C ASP A 135 -24.86 25.66 11.12
N ILE A 136 -24.11 24.65 10.67
CA ILE A 136 -22.69 24.49 10.95
C ILE A 136 -21.88 24.68 9.67
N GLN A 137 -20.94 25.63 9.71
CA GLN A 137 -19.96 25.86 8.65
C GLN A 137 -18.64 25.12 8.97
N VAL A 138 -17.98 24.64 7.91
CA VAL A 138 -16.67 23.98 7.93
C VAL A 138 -15.82 24.56 6.82
#